data_AF-A0A3M1S6E3-F1
#
_entry.id   AF-A0A3M1S6E3-F1
#
_cell.length_a   1.000
_cell.length_b   1.000
_cell.length_c   1.000
_cell.angle_alpha   90.00
_cell.angle_beta   90.00
_cell.angle_gamma   90.00
#
_symmetry.space_group_name_H-M   'P 1'
#
loop_
_entity.id
_entity.type
_entity.pdbx_description
1 polymer ?
#
loop_
_entity_poly.entity_id
_entity_poly.type
_entity_poly.pdbx_seq_one_letter_code
_entity_poly.pdbx_strand_id
1 'polypeptide(L)'
;MPPPLTKTTLEVNPIKEWSPDSGTDPPLSSFFQILLAGYLIDISGHPEVISVLSPLIRYLKPPDPPLTDTIGHQNITCLLNASCHFEVTKDGTSKGTFRSVNEAVISILFEMVEEVYRNRPLQAVFHAGACGFADTAVIFGGGCGAGKSTIVAGLQSFGWKYLSDDLCLIGPSKGRLLPLPLPQPIK
;
A
#
# COMPACT_ATOMS: atom_id res chain seq x y z
N MET A 1 17.37 12.85 50.79
CA MET A 1 16.81 13.60 49.64
C MET A 1 17.70 13.38 48.44
N PRO A 2 17.23 12.72 47.37
CA PRO A 2 17.95 12.71 46.10
C PRO A 2 17.60 13.98 45.29
N PRO A 3 18.49 14.44 44.39
CA PRO A 3 18.30 15.68 43.63
C PRO A 3 17.27 15.51 42.49
N PRO A 4 16.66 16.60 41.99
CA PRO A 4 15.69 16.52 40.91
C PRO A 4 16.37 16.17 39.59
N LEU A 5 15.86 15.13 38.92
CA LEU A 5 16.23 14.76 37.56
C LEU A 5 15.81 15.88 36.60
N THR A 6 16.79 16.48 35.94
CA THR A 6 16.61 17.42 34.84
C THR A 6 15.84 16.74 33.71
N LYS A 7 14.70 17.32 33.33
CA LYS A 7 13.95 16.95 32.12
C LYS A 7 14.83 17.26 30.90
N THR A 8 15.45 16.23 30.33
CA THR A 8 15.92 16.30 28.95
C THR A 8 14.69 16.25 28.05
N THR A 9 14.28 17.41 27.56
CA THR A 9 13.20 17.55 26.58
C THR A 9 13.60 16.82 25.30
N LEU A 10 13.06 15.63 25.09
CA LEU A 10 12.98 15.05 23.76
C LEU A 10 11.93 15.87 22.99
N GLU A 11 12.40 16.72 22.08
CA GLU A 11 11.54 17.33 21.07
C GLU A 11 10.97 16.22 20.19
N VAL A 12 9.78 15.76 20.54
CA VAL A 12 8.93 14.98 19.64
C VAL A 12 8.42 15.98 18.61
N ASN A 13 9.09 16.04 17.46
CA ASN A 13 8.58 16.79 16.32
C ASN A 13 7.14 16.34 16.04
N PRO A 14 6.18 17.28 15.89
CA PRO A 14 4.80 16.93 15.66
C PRO A 14 4.71 16.10 14.38
N ILE A 15 4.19 14.88 14.55
CA ILE A 15 3.87 13.93 13.50
C ILE A 15 3.00 14.67 12.49
N LYS A 16 3.55 14.97 11.30
CA LYS A 16 2.75 15.42 10.18
C LYS A 16 1.99 14.21 9.66
N GLU A 17 0.75 14.06 10.11
CA GLU A 17 -0.23 13.19 9.49
C GLU A 17 -0.30 13.53 8.00
N TRP A 18 0.20 12.62 7.16
CA TRP A 18 0.08 12.76 5.72
C TRP A 18 -1.20 12.04 5.28
N SER A 19 -2.17 12.83 4.81
CA SER A 19 -3.44 12.36 4.23
C SER A 19 -3.36 12.42 2.70
N PRO A 20 -3.89 11.43 1.96
CA PRO A 20 -4.00 11.49 0.50
C PRO A 20 -4.77 12.73 0.00
N ASP A 21 -5.70 13.25 0.80
CA ASP A 21 -6.52 14.42 0.48
C ASP A 21 -5.81 15.75 0.78
N SER A 22 -4.65 15.71 1.45
CA SER A 22 -3.91 16.92 1.84
C SER A 22 -3.32 17.69 0.65
N GLY A 23 -3.30 17.09 -0.55
CA GLY A 23 -2.70 17.68 -1.75
C GLY A 23 -1.18 17.93 -1.63
N THR A 24 -0.57 17.53 -0.52
CA THR A 24 0.86 17.66 -0.26
C THR A 24 1.57 16.35 -0.61
N ASP A 25 2.79 16.45 -1.08
CA ASP A 25 3.65 15.31 -1.35
C ASP A 25 4.02 14.60 -0.02
N PRO A 26 4.01 13.25 0.06
CA PRO A 26 4.58 12.57 1.23
C PRO A 26 6.03 13.02 1.40
N PRO A 27 6.49 13.26 2.63
CA PRO A 27 7.85 13.74 2.87
C PRO A 27 8.88 12.77 2.27
N LEU A 28 9.83 13.30 1.48
CA LEU A 28 10.93 12.57 0.83
C LEU A 28 12.04 12.12 1.82
N SER A 29 11.75 12.01 3.11
CA SER A 29 12.68 11.46 4.10
C SER A 29 12.79 9.95 3.93
N SER A 30 13.89 9.32 4.38
CA SER A 30 14.06 7.85 4.49
C SER A 30 13.04 7.17 5.42
N PHE A 31 12.01 7.90 5.81
CA PHE A 31 10.94 7.58 6.74
C PHE A 31 9.71 8.42 6.35
N PHE A 32 8.54 7.82 6.30
CA PHE A 32 7.28 8.54 6.32
C PHE A 32 6.22 7.68 7.00
N GLN A 33 5.16 8.32 7.49
CA GLN A 33 4.06 7.65 8.16
C GLN A 33 2.78 7.86 7.37
N ILE A 34 1.97 6.81 7.29
CA ILE A 34 0.67 6.84 6.62
C ILE A 34 -0.40 6.24 7.54
N LEU A 35 -1.55 6.91 7.62
CA LEU A 35 -2.76 6.31 8.17
C LEU A 35 -3.57 5.69 7.04
N LEU A 36 -3.64 4.35 6.99
CA LEU A 36 -4.36 3.63 5.95
C LEU A 36 -5.37 2.69 6.58
N ALA A 37 -6.65 2.97 6.37
CA ALA A 37 -7.75 2.15 6.86
C ALA A 37 -7.68 1.88 8.38
N GLY A 38 -7.41 2.92 9.18
CA GLY A 38 -7.26 2.78 10.64
C GLY A 38 -5.95 2.15 11.09
N TYR A 39 -5.01 1.81 10.20
CA TYR A 39 -3.66 1.40 10.61
C TYR A 39 -2.68 2.54 10.42
N LEU A 40 -1.96 2.88 11.48
CA LEU A 40 -0.79 3.74 11.38
C LEU A 40 0.38 2.89 10.90
N ILE A 41 0.92 3.19 9.73
CA ILE A 41 2.02 2.43 9.14
C ILE A 41 3.22 3.36 9.01
N ASP A 42 4.27 3.04 9.75
CA ASP A 42 5.58 3.66 9.61
C ASP A 42 6.34 2.93 8.52
N ILE A 43 6.77 3.67 7.51
CA ILE A 43 7.58 3.12 6.42
C ILE A 43 8.93 3.81 6.44
N SER A 44 9.98 3.03 6.59
CA SER A 44 11.36 3.53 6.52
C SER A 44 12.21 2.67 5.61
N GLY A 45 13.25 3.24 5.05
CA GLY A 45 14.16 2.45 4.24
C GLY A 45 15.08 3.21 3.34
N HIS A 46 15.68 2.47 2.41
CA HIS A 46 16.60 3.00 1.42
C HIS A 46 15.97 4.16 0.64
N PRO A 47 16.68 5.31 0.45
CA PRO A 47 16.10 6.49 -0.17
C PRO A 47 15.48 6.26 -1.55
N GLU A 48 16.10 5.40 -2.37
CA GLU A 48 15.56 5.05 -3.71
C GLU A 48 14.21 4.36 -3.62
N VAL A 49 14.04 3.42 -2.68
CA VAL A 49 12.77 2.71 -2.46
C VAL A 49 11.69 3.70 -2.02
N ILE A 50 12.00 4.58 -1.09
CA ILE A 50 11.06 5.60 -0.61
C ILE A 50 10.68 6.58 -1.73
N SER A 51 11.64 6.97 -2.58
CA SER A 51 11.37 7.89 -3.70
C SER A 51 10.38 7.32 -4.72
N VAL A 52 10.40 6.01 -4.95
CA VAL A 52 9.45 5.32 -5.84
C VAL A 52 8.12 5.06 -5.14
N LEU A 53 8.15 4.72 -3.86
CA LEU A 53 6.95 4.39 -3.09
C LEU A 53 6.07 5.61 -2.78
N SER A 54 6.67 6.76 -2.45
CA SER A 54 5.97 8.01 -2.11
C SER A 54 4.89 8.42 -3.14
N PRO A 55 5.16 8.52 -4.45
CA PRO A 55 4.13 8.86 -5.42
C PRO A 55 3.05 7.78 -5.56
N LEU A 56 3.39 6.49 -5.43
CA LEU A 56 2.43 5.38 -5.50
C LEU A 56 1.42 5.44 -4.36
N ILE A 57 1.89 5.82 -3.18
CA ILE A 57 1.07 5.97 -1.98
C ILE A 57 -0.06 7.00 -2.16
N ARG A 58 0.13 8.03 -2.99
CA ARG A 58 -0.92 9.03 -3.29
C ARG A 58 -2.11 8.45 -4.03
N TYR A 59 -1.88 7.38 -4.78
CA TYR A 59 -2.94 6.70 -5.50
C TYR A 59 -3.64 5.64 -4.62
N LEU A 60 -3.14 5.40 -3.41
CA LEU A 60 -3.84 4.60 -2.41
C LEU A 60 -5.08 5.36 -1.96
N LYS A 61 -6.25 4.90 -2.42
CA LYS A 61 -7.50 5.36 -1.84
C LYS A 61 -7.73 4.61 -0.54
N PRO A 62 -8.03 5.32 0.57
CA PRO A 62 -8.50 4.64 1.75
C PRO A 62 -9.76 3.88 1.36
N PRO A 63 -9.92 2.67 1.89
CA PRO A 63 -11.06 1.87 1.53
C PRO A 63 -12.37 2.41 2.11
N ASP A 64 -13.47 2.16 1.39
CA ASP A 64 -14.83 2.58 1.74
C ASP A 64 -15.64 1.42 2.36
N PRO A 65 -16.25 1.58 3.56
CA PRO A 65 -16.24 2.77 4.41
C PRO A 65 -14.89 3.02 5.10
N PRO A 66 -14.51 4.29 5.33
CA PRO A 66 -13.32 4.63 6.09
C PRO A 66 -13.45 4.11 7.53
N LEU A 67 -12.38 3.52 8.04
CA LEU A 67 -12.30 3.13 9.43
C LEU A 67 -12.01 4.38 10.26
N THR A 68 -12.84 4.64 11.27
CA THR A 68 -12.81 5.87 12.09
C THR A 68 -11.89 5.77 13.30
N ASP A 69 -11.48 4.57 13.68
CA ASP A 69 -10.61 4.32 14.83
C ASP A 69 -9.26 3.75 14.37
N THR A 70 -8.18 4.14 15.06
CA THR A 70 -6.86 3.52 14.88
C THR A 70 -6.88 2.11 15.47
N ILE A 71 -6.82 1.11 14.61
CA ILE A 71 -6.90 -0.33 14.92
C ILE A 71 -5.53 -0.89 15.32
N GLY A 72 -4.44 -0.33 14.78
CA GLY A 72 -3.09 -0.82 15.06
C GLY A 72 -2.00 0.08 14.50
N HIS A 73 -0.78 -0.19 14.94
CA HIS A 73 0.44 0.48 14.49
C HIS A 73 1.42 -0.57 13.99
N GLN A 74 1.86 -0.43 12.74
CA GLN A 74 2.84 -1.32 12.13
C GLN A 74 4.07 -0.56 11.64
N ASN A 75 5.20 -1.24 11.62
CA ASN A 75 6.46 -0.73 11.11
C ASN A 75 6.96 -1.60 9.96
N ILE A 76 7.12 -1.00 8.79
CA ILE A 76 7.72 -1.62 7.61
C ILE A 76 9.09 -0.96 7.38
N THR A 77 10.15 -1.77 7.33
CA THR A 77 11.48 -1.29 6.99
C THR A 77 12.00 -1.96 5.73
N CYS A 78 12.75 -1.21 4.93
CA CYS A 78 13.43 -1.73 3.75
C CYS A 78 14.89 -1.27 3.73
N LEU A 79 15.82 -2.17 4.07
CA LEU A 79 17.24 -1.84 4.18
C LEU A 79 18.06 -2.54 3.09
N LEU A 80 19.13 -1.90 2.61
CA LEU A 80 20.09 -2.54 1.73
C LEU A 80 21.07 -3.35 2.58
N ASN A 81 21.13 -4.65 2.36
CA ASN A 81 22.02 -5.53 3.11
C ASN A 81 23.43 -5.58 2.48
N ALA A 82 24.36 -6.28 3.15
CA ALA A 82 25.75 -6.40 2.72
C ALA A 82 25.93 -7.11 1.35
N SER A 83 24.91 -7.82 0.87
CA SER A 83 24.91 -8.47 -0.46
C SER A 83 24.27 -7.61 -1.54
N CYS A 84 24.06 -6.31 -1.28
CA CYS A 84 23.38 -5.39 -2.18
C CYS A 84 21.95 -5.82 -2.55
N HIS A 85 21.26 -6.50 -1.64
CA HIS A 85 19.84 -6.81 -1.78
C HIS A 85 19.01 -5.98 -0.80
N PHE A 86 17.80 -5.63 -1.21
CA PHE A 86 16.82 -4.96 -0.37
C PHE A 86 16.13 -5.99 0.52
N GLU A 87 16.29 -5.87 1.83
CA GLU A 87 15.59 -6.66 2.82
C GLU A 87 14.38 -5.89 3.33
N VAL A 88 13.19 -6.45 3.13
CA VAL A 88 11.94 -5.88 3.65
C VAL A 88 11.57 -6.64 4.92
N THR A 89 11.34 -5.90 6.00
CA THR A 89 10.82 -6.45 7.25
C THR A 89 9.55 -5.71 7.68
N LYS A 90 8.67 -6.43 8.36
CA LYS A 90 7.46 -5.89 8.98
C LYS A 90 7.44 -6.30 10.44
N ASP A 91 7.44 -5.32 11.33
CA ASP A 91 7.48 -5.49 12.79
C ASP A 91 8.65 -6.40 13.22
N GLY A 92 9.80 -6.23 12.56
CA GLY A 92 11.01 -7.03 12.77
C GLY A 92 10.99 -8.42 12.12
N THR A 93 9.89 -8.83 11.49
CA THR A 93 9.78 -10.11 10.77
C THR A 93 10.18 -9.93 9.31
N SER A 94 11.13 -10.72 8.82
CA SER A 94 11.56 -10.67 7.41
C SER A 94 10.43 -11.11 6.48
N LYS A 95 10.14 -10.28 5.47
CA LYS A 95 9.13 -10.53 4.43
C LYS A 95 9.75 -10.95 3.11
N GLY A 96 11.04 -10.70 2.94
CA GLY A 96 11.79 -11.16 1.78
C GLY A 96 13.08 -10.38 1.56
N THR A 97 13.85 -10.86 0.60
CA THR A 97 15.07 -10.21 0.12
C THR A 97 14.99 -10.09 -1.39
N PHE A 98 15.18 -8.88 -1.90
CA PHE A 98 14.87 -8.49 -3.26
C PHE A 98 16.08 -7.87 -3.96
N ARG A 99 16.21 -8.09 -5.26
CA ARG A 99 17.38 -7.64 -6.03
C ARG A 99 17.20 -6.26 -6.65
N SER A 100 15.97 -5.77 -6.67
CA SER A 100 15.63 -4.49 -7.29
C SER A 100 14.75 -3.63 -6.38
N VAL A 101 14.84 -2.31 -6.59
CA VAL A 101 13.97 -1.33 -5.93
C VAL A 101 12.50 -1.65 -6.19
N ASN A 102 12.15 -2.02 -7.42
CA ASN A 102 10.77 -2.32 -7.81
C ASN A 102 10.21 -3.53 -7.07
N GLU A 103 10.99 -4.60 -6.94
CA GLU A 103 10.58 -5.79 -6.16
C GLU A 103 10.35 -5.43 -4.68
N ALA A 104 11.24 -4.63 -4.09
CA ALA A 104 11.09 -4.17 -2.71
C ALA A 104 9.84 -3.29 -2.54
N VAL A 105 9.59 -2.35 -3.46
CA VAL A 105 8.38 -1.51 -3.47
C VAL A 105 7.12 -2.36 -3.57
N ILE A 106 7.10 -3.35 -4.47
CA ILE A 106 5.97 -4.28 -4.62
C ILE A 106 5.72 -5.03 -3.31
N SER A 107 6.78 -5.54 -2.67
CA SER A 107 6.67 -6.21 -1.37
C SER A 107 6.08 -5.30 -0.29
N ILE A 108 6.55 -4.06 -0.18
CA ILE A 108 5.99 -3.09 0.79
C ILE A 108 4.50 -2.82 0.51
N LEU A 109 4.11 -2.63 -0.75
CA LEU A 109 2.70 -2.44 -1.11
C LEU A 109 1.84 -3.64 -0.75
N PHE A 110 2.34 -4.87 -0.96
CA PHE A 110 1.65 -6.08 -0.53
C PHE A 110 1.46 -6.13 0.99
N GLU A 111 2.48 -5.77 1.76
CA GLU A 111 2.41 -5.76 3.23
C GLU A 111 1.43 -4.71 3.77
N MET A 112 1.34 -3.55 3.11
CA MET A 112 0.34 -2.52 3.42
C MET A 112 -1.08 -3.01 3.09
N VAL A 113 -1.27 -3.60 1.91
CA VAL A 113 -2.55 -4.17 1.47
C VAL A 113 -2.98 -5.30 2.42
N GLU A 114 -2.08 -6.22 2.75
CA GLU A 114 -2.37 -7.32 3.68
C GLU A 114 -2.88 -6.76 5.01
N GLU A 115 -2.26 -5.70 5.54
CA GLU A 115 -2.69 -5.12 6.80
C GLU A 115 -4.09 -4.51 6.75
N VAL A 116 -4.37 -3.74 5.69
CA VAL A 116 -5.68 -3.12 5.48
C VAL A 116 -6.80 -4.15 5.37
N TYR A 117 -6.51 -5.30 4.76
CA TYR A 117 -7.54 -6.31 4.46
C TYR A 117 -7.53 -7.51 5.40
N ARG A 118 -6.53 -7.68 6.28
CA ARG A 118 -6.37 -8.83 7.21
C ARG A 118 -7.64 -9.15 7.98
N ASN A 119 -8.27 -8.12 8.55
CA ASN A 119 -9.41 -8.26 9.45
C ASN A 119 -10.72 -7.80 8.81
N ARG A 120 -10.76 -7.72 7.48
CA ARG A 120 -11.98 -7.31 6.80
C ARG A 120 -12.82 -8.50 6.37
N PRO A 121 -14.13 -8.49 6.64
CA PRO A 121 -15.02 -9.52 6.12
C PRO A 121 -15.09 -9.36 4.60
N LEU A 122 -14.28 -10.12 3.88
CA LEU A 122 -14.33 -10.23 2.42
C LEU A 122 -15.40 -11.25 2.04
N GLN A 123 -16.20 -10.92 1.03
CA GLN A 123 -17.19 -11.84 0.48
C GLN A 123 -16.55 -12.81 -0.52
N ALA A 124 -15.57 -12.34 -1.31
CA ALA A 124 -14.83 -13.17 -2.26
C ALA A 124 -13.49 -12.52 -2.65
N VAL A 125 -12.56 -13.36 -3.12
CA VAL A 125 -11.29 -12.95 -3.73
C VAL A 125 -11.15 -13.66 -5.07
N PHE A 126 -10.92 -12.90 -6.14
CA PHE A 126 -10.73 -13.44 -7.49
C PHE A 126 -9.34 -13.14 -8.01
N HIS A 127 -8.70 -14.15 -8.61
CA HIS A 127 -7.52 -13.93 -9.44
C HIS A 127 -7.98 -13.43 -10.83
N ALA A 128 -8.10 -12.12 -10.98
CA ALA A 128 -8.73 -11.49 -12.13
C ALA A 128 -8.25 -10.04 -12.31
N GLY A 129 -8.33 -9.55 -13.55
CA GLY A 129 -8.20 -8.13 -13.83
C GLY A 129 -9.55 -7.43 -13.71
N ALA A 130 -9.56 -6.13 -13.43
CA ALA A 130 -10.78 -5.34 -13.33
C ALA A 130 -10.60 -3.88 -13.74
N CYS A 131 -11.64 -3.36 -14.39
CA CYS A 131 -11.76 -1.96 -14.76
C CYS A 131 -13.11 -1.39 -14.33
N GLY A 132 -13.14 -0.09 -14.09
CA GLY A 132 -14.33 0.68 -13.75
C GLY A 132 -14.76 1.61 -14.87
N PHE A 133 -16.05 1.68 -15.13
CA PHE A 133 -16.68 2.66 -16.02
C PHE A 133 -17.92 3.22 -15.34
N ALA A 134 -17.99 4.55 -15.19
CA ALA A 134 -18.98 5.22 -14.35
C ALA A 134 -19.05 4.56 -12.95
N ASP A 135 -20.24 4.08 -12.56
CA ASP A 135 -20.49 3.42 -11.27
C ASP A 135 -20.45 1.88 -11.35
N THR A 136 -19.93 1.32 -12.44
CA THR A 136 -19.85 -0.12 -12.67
C THR A 136 -18.40 -0.60 -12.68
N ALA A 137 -18.14 -1.71 -11.99
CA ALA A 137 -16.88 -2.45 -12.10
C ALA A 137 -17.10 -3.73 -12.92
N VAL A 138 -16.16 -4.02 -13.82
CA VAL A 138 -16.15 -5.24 -14.63
C VAL A 138 -14.92 -6.06 -14.27
N ILE A 139 -15.13 -7.34 -14.00
CA ILE A 139 -14.08 -8.31 -13.66
C ILE A 139 -13.85 -9.24 -14.85
N PHE A 140 -12.59 -9.36 -15.25
CA PHE A 140 -12.13 -10.23 -16.32
C PHE A 140 -11.54 -11.49 -15.70
N GLY A 141 -12.38 -12.52 -15.54
CA GLY A 141 -11.93 -13.85 -15.14
C GLY A 141 -11.22 -14.57 -16.28
N GLY A 142 -10.22 -15.38 -15.95
CA GLY A 142 -9.49 -16.20 -16.93
C GLY A 142 -8.19 -16.76 -16.37
N GLY A 143 -7.69 -17.83 -16.97
CA GLY A 143 -6.40 -18.44 -16.60
C GLY A 143 -5.22 -17.48 -16.76
N CYS A 144 -4.04 -17.88 -16.28
CA CYS A 144 -2.80 -17.17 -16.58
C CYS A 144 -2.59 -17.09 -18.10
N GLY A 145 -2.17 -15.93 -18.60
CA GLY A 145 -1.97 -15.72 -20.05
C GLY A 145 -3.25 -15.50 -20.87
N ALA A 146 -4.45 -15.51 -20.27
CA ALA A 146 -5.71 -15.28 -20.97
C ALA A 146 -5.93 -13.84 -21.48
N GLY A 147 -4.94 -12.94 -21.32
CA GLY A 147 -5.01 -11.56 -21.80
C GLY A 147 -5.72 -10.57 -20.86
N LYS A 148 -5.90 -10.91 -19.58
CA LYS A 148 -6.51 -10.02 -18.57
C LYS A 148 -5.79 -8.66 -18.48
N SER A 149 -4.47 -8.69 -18.35
CA SER A 149 -3.63 -7.50 -18.35
C SER A 149 -3.74 -6.67 -19.62
N THR A 150 -3.86 -7.35 -20.77
CA THR A 150 -4.01 -6.71 -22.07
C THR A 150 -5.35 -6.02 -22.22
N ILE A 151 -6.46 -6.65 -21.81
CA ILE A 151 -7.78 -6.03 -21.88
C ILE A 151 -7.92 -4.88 -20.88
N VAL A 152 -7.36 -5.02 -19.68
CA VAL A 152 -7.30 -3.94 -18.67
C VAL A 152 -6.53 -2.74 -19.22
N ALA A 153 -5.34 -2.96 -19.79
CA ALA A 153 -4.54 -1.92 -20.46
C ALA A 153 -5.29 -1.25 -21.62
N GLY A 154 -5.94 -2.06 -22.48
CA GLY A 154 -6.73 -1.57 -23.59
C GLY A 154 -7.87 -0.66 -23.12
N LEU A 155 -8.66 -1.09 -22.14
CA LEU A 155 -9.78 -0.32 -21.62
C LEU A 155 -9.35 0.98 -20.94
N GLN A 156 -8.22 0.99 -20.23
CA GLN A 156 -7.65 2.24 -19.71
C GLN A 156 -7.41 3.27 -20.82
N SER A 157 -6.90 2.83 -21.98
CA SER A 157 -6.69 3.72 -23.14
C SER A 157 -8.00 4.32 -23.69
N PHE A 158 -9.15 3.69 -23.39
CA PHE A 158 -10.49 4.18 -23.71
C PHE A 158 -11.16 4.91 -22.54
N GLY A 159 -10.40 5.34 -21.53
CA GLY A 159 -10.90 6.15 -20.42
C GLY A 159 -11.53 5.37 -19.27
N TRP A 160 -11.40 4.03 -19.26
CA TRP A 160 -11.81 3.24 -18.10
C TRP A 160 -10.82 3.40 -16.95
N LYS A 161 -11.30 3.32 -15.71
CA LYS A 161 -10.48 3.39 -14.51
C LYS A 161 -9.87 2.02 -14.21
N TYR A 162 -8.58 1.98 -13.95
CA TYR A 162 -7.92 0.79 -13.41
C TYR A 162 -8.41 0.47 -12.01
N LEU A 163 -8.74 -0.80 -11.74
CA LEU A 163 -9.13 -1.25 -10.40
C LEU A 163 -8.20 -2.34 -9.87
N SER A 164 -7.81 -3.30 -10.71
CA SER A 164 -6.79 -4.32 -10.40
C SER A 164 -6.38 -5.10 -11.65
N ASP A 165 -5.23 -5.78 -11.63
CA ASP A 165 -4.82 -6.71 -12.69
C ASP A 165 -4.57 -8.16 -12.22
N ASP A 166 -4.52 -8.37 -10.90
CA ASP A 166 -4.11 -9.66 -10.34
C ASP A 166 -5.12 -10.17 -9.31
N LEU A 167 -5.49 -9.32 -8.35
CA LEU A 167 -6.38 -9.67 -7.25
C LEU A 167 -7.55 -8.70 -7.17
N CYS A 168 -8.76 -9.24 -7.29
CA CYS A 168 -10.01 -8.50 -7.18
C CYS A 168 -10.73 -8.90 -5.89
N LEU A 169 -10.84 -7.97 -4.94
CA LEU A 169 -11.46 -8.20 -3.63
C LEU A 169 -12.93 -7.75 -3.67
N ILE A 170 -13.87 -8.61 -3.27
CA ILE A 170 -15.28 -8.24 -3.11
C ILE A 170 -15.58 -8.00 -1.65
N GLY A 171 -16.01 -6.79 -1.34
CA GLY A 171 -16.44 -6.39 -0.01
C GLY A 171 -17.79 -6.98 0.40
N PRO A 172 -18.13 -6.92 1.69
CA PRO A 172 -19.35 -7.51 2.26
C PRO A 172 -20.62 -6.71 1.91
N SER A 173 -20.46 -5.44 1.51
CA SER A 173 -21.56 -4.57 1.12
C SER A 173 -21.87 -4.70 -0.37
N LYS A 174 -22.94 -5.45 -0.68
CA LYS A 174 -23.61 -5.50 -2.00
C LYS A 174 -22.66 -5.72 -3.21
N GLY A 175 -21.65 -6.59 -3.07
CA GLY A 175 -20.80 -6.96 -4.20
C GLY A 175 -19.87 -5.86 -4.71
N ARG A 176 -19.54 -4.85 -3.88
CA ARG A 176 -18.59 -3.80 -4.25
C ARG A 176 -17.19 -4.38 -4.44
N LEU A 177 -16.57 -4.08 -5.58
CA LEU A 177 -15.17 -4.36 -5.83
C LEU A 177 -14.30 -3.35 -5.07
N LEU A 178 -13.37 -3.85 -4.27
CA LEU A 178 -12.38 -3.06 -3.54
C LEU A 178 -11.11 -3.04 -4.40
N PRO A 179 -10.72 -1.87 -4.95
CA PRO A 179 -9.53 -1.78 -5.78
C PRO A 179 -8.29 -2.10 -4.94
N LEU A 180 -7.39 -2.88 -5.53
CA LEU A 180 -6.08 -3.12 -4.96
C LEU A 180 -5.07 -2.24 -5.68
N PRO A 181 -4.36 -1.38 -4.95
CA PRO A 181 -3.42 -0.44 -5.53
C PRO A 181 -2.06 -1.13 -5.78
N LEU A 182 -2.11 -2.29 -6.43
CA LEU A 182 -0.94 -3.00 -6.88
C LEU A 182 -0.61 -2.52 -8.30
N PRO A 183 0.68 -2.26 -8.58
CA PRO A 183 1.10 -1.82 -9.91
C PRO A 183 0.69 -2.86 -10.95
N GLN A 184 0.22 -2.37 -12.10
CA GLN A 184 -0.12 -3.22 -13.23
C GLN A 184 1.16 -3.77 -13.85
N PRO A 185 1.41 -5.09 -13.82
CA PRO A 185 2.54 -5.66 -14.52
C PRO A 185 2.28 -5.60 -16.03
N ILE A 186 2.95 -4.69 -16.73
CA ILE A 186 3.00 -4.72 -18.19
C ILE A 186 3.95 -5.86 -18.56
N LYS A 187 3.39 -6.98 -19.01
CA LYS A 187 4.13 -8.12 -19.58
C LYS A 187 4.28 -7.98 -21.08
#